data_AF-A0A9P0PNH2-F1
#
_entry.id   AF-A0A9P0PNH2-F1
#
_cell.length_a   1.000
_cell.length_b   1.000
_cell.length_c   1.000
_cell.angle_alpha   90.00
_cell.angle_beta   90.00
_cell.angle_gamma   90.00
#
_symmetry.space_group_name_H-M   'P 1'
#
loop_
_entity.id
_entity.type
_entity.pdbx_description
1 polymer ?
#
loop_
_entity_poly.entity_id
_entity_poly.type
_entity_poly.pdbx_seq_one_letter_code
_entity_poly.pdbx_strand_id
1 'polypeptide(L)'
;MRIDCSADMDHCSTANNSQHSASASTNSQEHSISGNVDYQRLGISRMRNPNISTEILGDLKCLHGPKDENGKRDLQQGAMTGRPYALATLDGTIMLVQDEVILWAIAVDHQIFALTKLDVTGNGADDIVACSWDGQTYILDQEKNSVRFNLNEAVQAFESGYYNVSLDKPNETCLVYVTFKNKIIIFYDIPIKDLNCKKFEPNFDKLVEILIRKGDTREEAKEKIRNMDKKTKKELVEYLLYYVKP
;
A
#
# COMPACT_ATOMS: atom_id res chain seq x y z
N MET A 1 10.03 -15.13 2.01
CA MET A 1 9.76 -16.25 2.93
C MET A 1 9.52 -17.50 2.07
N ARG A 2 10.39 -18.51 2.14
CA ARG A 2 10.14 -19.83 1.53
C ARG A 2 9.55 -20.71 2.63
N ILE A 3 8.35 -21.23 2.38
CA ILE A 3 7.72 -22.23 3.23
C ILE A 3 8.10 -23.57 2.59
N ASP A 4 9.04 -24.28 3.20
CA ASP A 4 9.34 -25.67 2.83
C ASP A 4 8.29 -26.58 3.47
N CYS A 5 7.48 -27.22 2.63
CA CYS A 5 6.58 -28.28 3.05
C CYS A 5 7.33 -29.61 2.89
N SER A 6 7.84 -30.18 3.98
CA SER A 6 8.34 -31.57 3.98
C SER A 6 7.14 -32.52 3.93
N ALA A 7 6.96 -33.20 2.81
CA ALA A 7 6.04 -34.32 2.69
C ALA A 7 6.82 -35.63 2.91
N ASP A 8 6.80 -36.14 4.14
CA ASP A 8 7.25 -37.50 4.41
C ASP A 8 6.04 -38.44 4.25
N MET A 9 6.04 -39.15 3.12
CA MET A 9 5.27 -40.36 2.87
C MET A 9 6.24 -41.52 2.87
N ASP A 10 6.03 -42.54 3.70
CA ASP A 10 6.47 -43.90 3.40
C ASP A 10 5.62 -44.99 4.12
N HIS A 11 5.36 -46.06 3.36
CA HIS A 11 4.54 -47.26 3.59
C HIS A 11 5.11 -48.21 4.70
N CYS A 12 4.41 -49.21 5.30
CA CYS A 12 3.85 -50.41 4.66
C CYS A 12 3.16 -51.40 5.66
N SER A 13 1.96 -51.90 5.30
CA SER A 13 1.43 -53.30 5.30
C SER A 13 1.27 -54.26 6.53
N THR A 14 0.02 -54.76 6.67
CA THR A 14 -0.51 -56.16 6.88
C THR A 14 -0.62 -56.88 8.26
N ALA A 15 -1.90 -57.21 8.58
CA ALA A 15 -2.51 -58.54 8.85
C ALA A 15 -2.79 -59.08 10.28
N ASN A 16 -4.11 -59.20 10.55
CA ASN A 16 -4.93 -60.31 11.11
C ASN A 16 -5.16 -60.60 12.63
N ASN A 17 -6.48 -60.63 12.94
CA ASN A 17 -7.31 -61.50 13.81
C ASN A 17 -7.24 -61.42 15.36
N SER A 18 -8.35 -61.01 15.99
CA SER A 18 -9.38 -61.90 16.59
C SER A 18 -10.45 -61.14 17.41
N GLN A 19 -11.63 -61.74 17.54
CA GLN A 19 -12.90 -61.22 18.07
C GLN A 19 -12.91 -61.00 19.60
N HIS A 20 -13.60 -59.95 20.09
CA HIS A 20 -14.68 -60.07 21.10
C HIS A 20 -15.34 -58.71 21.40
N SER A 21 -16.60 -58.81 21.81
CA SER A 21 -17.66 -57.81 21.92
C SER A 21 -17.61 -56.83 23.11
N ALA A 22 -18.23 -55.67 22.86
CA ALA A 22 -19.03 -54.82 23.76
C ALA A 22 -18.36 -53.73 24.63
N SER A 23 -18.68 -52.49 24.23
CA SER A 23 -19.09 -51.32 25.01
C SER A 23 -18.06 -50.32 25.57
N ALA A 24 -18.42 -49.05 25.33
CA ALA A 24 -18.07 -47.81 26.04
C ALA A 24 -16.86 -46.98 25.53
N SER A 25 -17.24 -45.96 24.73
CA SER A 25 -16.67 -44.60 24.65
C SER A 25 -15.17 -44.44 24.41
N THR A 26 -14.78 -44.44 23.14
CA THR A 26 -13.47 -43.96 22.68
C THR A 26 -13.49 -42.44 22.59
N ASN A 27 -12.74 -41.77 23.48
CA ASN A 27 -12.31 -40.39 23.31
C ASN A 27 -11.46 -40.31 22.03
N SER A 28 -12.02 -39.76 20.95
CA SER A 28 -11.24 -39.28 19.83
C SER A 28 -10.47 -38.05 20.31
N GLN A 29 -9.21 -38.24 20.68
CA GLN A 29 -8.23 -37.14 20.71
C GLN A 29 -8.12 -36.63 19.27
N GLU A 30 -8.86 -35.56 19.00
CA GLU A 30 -8.58 -34.67 17.88
C GLU A 30 -7.12 -34.24 18.04
N HIS A 31 -6.25 -34.70 17.14
CA HIS A 31 -4.96 -34.07 16.94
C HIS A 31 -5.25 -32.67 16.41
N SER A 32 -5.45 -31.72 17.32
CA SER A 32 -5.41 -30.31 16.97
C SER A 32 -4.02 -30.09 16.39
N ILE A 33 -3.98 -29.61 15.16
CA ILE A 33 -2.78 -28.95 14.67
C ILE A 33 -2.61 -27.80 15.65
N SER A 34 -1.67 -27.96 16.59
CA SER A 34 -1.22 -26.87 17.46
C SER A 34 -0.56 -25.87 16.53
N GLY A 35 -1.38 -25.06 15.86
CA GLY A 35 -0.93 -23.95 15.05
C GLY A 35 -0.28 -22.98 16.01
N ASN A 36 1.03 -23.14 16.21
CA ASN A 36 1.81 -22.11 16.84
C ASN A 36 1.63 -20.86 15.97
N VAL A 37 0.95 -19.88 16.53
CA VAL A 37 0.87 -18.55 15.92
C VAL A 37 2.27 -17.96 16.03
N ASP A 38 2.98 -17.91 14.92
CA ASP A 38 4.30 -17.28 14.85
C ASP A 38 4.12 -15.76 14.86
N TYR A 39 4.42 -15.16 16.01
CA TYR A 39 4.40 -13.71 16.18
C TYR A 39 5.72 -13.10 15.71
N GLN A 40 5.73 -12.59 14.48
CA GLN A 40 6.84 -11.76 14.01
C GLN A 40 6.69 -10.33 14.53
N ARG A 41 7.62 -9.90 15.38
CA ARG A 41 7.66 -8.51 15.86
C ARG A 41 8.40 -7.65 14.85
N LEU A 42 7.70 -6.73 14.22
CA LEU A 42 8.33 -5.59 13.57
C LEU A 42 9.03 -4.75 14.64
N GLY A 43 10.19 -4.16 14.33
CA GLY A 43 11.07 -3.45 15.29
C GLY A 43 10.43 -2.28 16.06
N ILE A 44 9.16 -1.97 15.80
CA ILE A 44 8.28 -1.10 16.59
C ILE A 44 7.38 -1.94 17.50
N SER A 45 7.98 -2.58 18.50
CA SER A 45 7.26 -3.16 19.63
C SER A 45 6.63 -2.07 20.53
N ARG A 46 5.82 -1.17 19.96
CA ARG A 46 4.93 -0.28 20.71
C ARG A 46 3.48 -0.60 20.35
N MET A 47 2.89 -1.45 21.20
CA MET A 47 1.47 -1.54 21.53
C MET A 47 0.51 -1.35 20.35
N ARG A 48 0.35 -2.39 19.53
CA ARG A 48 -0.89 -2.58 18.79
C ARG A 48 -1.66 -3.71 19.42
N ASN A 49 -2.98 -3.57 19.47
CA ASN A 49 -3.85 -4.60 20.00
C ASN A 49 -3.64 -5.88 19.16
N PRO A 50 -3.19 -6.99 19.77
CA PRO A 50 -2.84 -8.22 19.05
C PRO A 50 -4.04 -8.86 18.35
N ASN A 51 -5.25 -8.42 18.68
CA ASN A 51 -6.50 -8.92 18.09
C ASN A 51 -6.93 -8.13 16.84
N ILE A 52 -6.14 -7.16 16.37
CA ILE A 52 -6.45 -6.40 15.16
C ILE A 52 -6.03 -7.20 13.93
N SER A 53 -6.99 -7.46 13.04
CA SER A 53 -6.73 -8.09 11.75
C SER A 53 -5.75 -7.27 10.94
N THR A 54 -4.81 -7.97 10.30
CA THR A 54 -3.73 -7.38 9.52
C THR A 54 -3.62 -8.11 8.19
N GLU A 55 -3.48 -7.36 7.11
CA GLU A 55 -3.14 -7.87 5.80
C GLU A 55 -1.69 -7.53 5.46
N ILE A 56 -1.00 -8.48 4.84
CA ILE A 56 0.41 -8.35 4.46
C ILE A 56 0.51 -8.64 2.96
N LEU A 57 1.15 -7.72 2.24
CA LEU A 57 1.34 -7.80 0.81
C LEU A 57 2.83 -7.78 0.49
N GLY A 58 3.36 -8.94 0.13
CA GLY A 58 4.79 -9.13 -0.15
C GLY A 58 5.19 -8.90 -1.61
N ASP A 59 6.50 -9.02 -1.82
CA ASP A 59 7.13 -9.06 -3.15
C ASP A 59 6.82 -7.82 -4.00
N LEU A 60 6.82 -6.63 -3.39
CA LEU A 60 6.62 -5.38 -4.11
C LEU A 60 7.80 -5.12 -5.05
N LYS A 61 7.51 -4.86 -6.32
CA LYS A 61 8.51 -4.47 -7.32
C LYS A 61 8.89 -3.02 -7.14
N CYS A 62 10.19 -2.72 -7.13
CA CYS A 62 10.72 -1.37 -7.07
C CYS A 62 11.33 -0.98 -8.42
N LEU A 63 11.24 0.31 -8.78
CA LEU A 63 11.95 0.91 -9.94
C LEU A 63 13.48 0.71 -9.86
N HIS A 64 14.01 0.68 -8.64
CA HIS A 64 15.43 0.52 -8.32
C HIS A 64 15.69 -0.87 -7.72
N GLY A 65 15.37 -1.93 -8.46
CA GLY A 65 16.07 -3.21 -8.22
C GLY A 65 17.58 -3.01 -8.39
N PRO A 66 18.45 -3.79 -7.72
CA PRO A 66 19.88 -3.70 -7.94
C PRO A 66 20.17 -3.82 -9.44
N LYS A 67 20.70 -2.74 -10.03
CA LYS A 67 21.10 -2.67 -11.43
C LYS A 67 22.60 -2.89 -11.46
N ASP A 68 23.05 -4.00 -12.04
CA ASP A 68 24.43 -4.12 -12.47
C ASP A 68 24.67 -3.24 -13.70
N GLU A 69 25.91 -2.76 -13.84
CA GLU A 69 26.37 -1.81 -14.87
C GLU A 69 26.20 -2.29 -16.33
N ASN A 70 25.68 -3.50 -16.55
CA ASN A 70 25.47 -4.11 -17.86
C ASN A 70 24.00 -4.37 -18.25
N GLY A 71 23.01 -3.83 -17.52
CA GLY A 71 21.60 -3.86 -17.95
C GLY A 71 20.96 -5.25 -18.00
N LYS A 72 21.62 -6.27 -17.45
CA LYS A 72 21.02 -7.58 -17.19
C LYS A 72 20.49 -7.59 -15.76
N ARG A 73 19.22 -7.99 -15.62
CA ARG A 73 18.60 -8.26 -14.31
C ARG A 73 19.24 -9.54 -13.76
N ASP A 74 20.38 -9.43 -13.10
CA ASP A 74 20.96 -10.57 -12.40
C ASP A 74 20.10 -10.89 -11.18
N LEU A 75 19.52 -12.10 -11.20
CA LEU A 75 18.80 -12.70 -10.08
C LEU A 75 19.77 -13.19 -8.98
N GLN A 76 21.06 -12.92 -9.10
CA GLN A 76 22.08 -13.41 -8.18
C GLN A 76 23.17 -12.36 -8.01
N GLN A 77 23.32 -11.89 -6.77
CA GLN A 77 24.42 -11.08 -6.21
C GLN A 77 24.37 -9.56 -6.34
N GLY A 78 23.81 -8.92 -5.30
CA GLY A 78 23.96 -7.49 -5.01
C GLY A 78 23.21 -7.04 -3.75
N ALA A 79 23.80 -7.32 -2.57
CA ALA A 79 23.37 -6.94 -1.22
C ALA A 79 22.05 -7.54 -0.67
N MET A 80 22.13 -8.03 0.57
CA MET A 80 21.09 -8.77 1.32
C MET A 80 19.89 -7.91 1.74
N THR A 81 19.34 -7.08 0.86
CA THR A 81 18.12 -6.34 1.16
C THR A 81 16.94 -7.06 0.55
N GLY A 82 16.04 -7.55 1.39
CA GLY A 82 14.79 -8.18 0.98
C GLY A 82 13.93 -7.22 0.17
N ARG A 83 13.01 -7.76 -0.62
CA ARG A 83 11.99 -6.93 -1.28
C ARG A 83 11.05 -6.34 -0.23
N PRO A 84 10.63 -5.07 -0.40
CA PRO A 84 9.68 -4.48 0.52
C PRO A 84 8.34 -5.21 0.48
N TYR A 85 7.61 -5.10 1.58
CA TYR A 85 6.24 -5.56 1.71
C TYR A 85 5.39 -4.48 2.38
N ALA A 86 4.14 -4.39 1.96
CA ALA A 86 3.16 -3.53 2.59
C ALA A 86 2.40 -4.28 3.68
N LEU A 87 1.93 -3.53 4.67
CA LEU A 87 1.09 -4.03 5.74
C LEU A 87 -0.04 -3.04 5.97
N ALA A 88 -1.26 -3.55 6.11
CA ALA A 88 -2.41 -2.76 6.48
C ALA A 88 -3.13 -3.39 7.66
N THR A 89 -3.52 -2.58 8.63
CA THR A 89 -4.31 -3.02 9.78
C THR A 89 -5.75 -2.55 9.64
N LEU A 90 -6.68 -3.32 10.19
CA LEU A 90 -8.11 -3.01 10.14
C LEU A 90 -8.47 -1.67 10.80
N ASP A 91 -7.66 -1.18 11.73
CA ASP A 91 -7.84 0.12 12.37
C ASP A 91 -7.26 1.31 11.57
N GLY A 92 -6.80 1.08 10.34
CA GLY A 92 -6.43 2.17 9.42
C GLY A 92 -4.95 2.51 9.39
N THR A 93 -4.04 1.65 9.86
CA THR A 93 -2.61 1.87 9.65
C THR A 93 -2.12 1.18 8.38
N ILE A 94 -1.47 1.91 7.48
CA ILE A 94 -0.82 1.36 6.27
C ILE A 94 0.68 1.65 6.34
N MET A 95 1.50 0.66 6.04
CA MET A 95 2.95 0.71 6.23
C MET A 95 3.69 0.04 5.09
N LEU A 96 4.88 0.55 4.78
CA LEU A 96 5.85 -0.11 3.93
C LEU A 96 7.05 -0.52 4.76
N VAL A 97 7.44 -1.79 4.67
CA VAL A 97 8.51 -2.39 5.46
C VAL A 97 9.50 -3.09 4.55
N GLN A 98 10.78 -2.96 4.85
CA GLN A 98 11.86 -3.67 4.18
C GLN A 98 12.89 -4.10 5.24
N ASP A 99 13.26 -5.40 5.25
CA ASP A 99 14.24 -5.94 6.19
C ASP A 99 13.94 -5.58 7.66
N GLU A 100 12.67 -5.72 8.06
CA GLU A 100 12.15 -5.36 9.39
C GLU A 100 12.22 -3.86 9.74
N VAL A 101 12.66 -3.01 8.80
CA VAL A 101 12.69 -1.55 8.92
C VAL A 101 11.47 -0.95 8.22
N ILE A 102 10.75 -0.08 8.94
CA ILE A 102 9.62 0.65 8.37
C ILE A 102 10.16 1.82 7.56
N LEU A 103 9.93 1.77 6.26
CA LEU A 103 10.28 2.86 5.35
C LEU A 103 9.35 4.05 5.57
N TRP A 104 8.05 3.78 5.70
CA TRP A 104 7.06 4.77 6.10
C TRP A 104 5.80 4.11 6.66
N ALA A 105 5.03 4.92 7.39
CA ALA A 105 3.71 4.56 7.86
C ALA A 105 2.77 5.77 7.71
N ILE A 106 1.51 5.48 7.42
CA ILE A 106 0.40 6.42 7.48
C ILE A 106 -0.72 5.81 8.34
N ALA A 107 -1.46 6.69 9.01
CA ALA A 107 -2.70 6.33 9.68
C ALA A 107 -3.83 7.06 8.96
N VAL A 108 -4.90 6.33 8.66
CA VAL A 108 -6.13 6.83 8.07
C VAL A 108 -7.29 6.57 9.02
N ASP A 109 -8.34 7.37 8.91
CA ASP A 109 -9.51 7.27 9.78
C ASP A 109 -10.54 6.24 9.27
N HIS A 110 -10.12 5.29 8.44
CA HIS A 110 -10.99 4.32 7.76
C HIS A 110 -10.52 2.89 8.02
N GLN A 111 -11.48 1.97 8.13
CA GLN A 111 -11.18 0.56 8.39
C GLN A 111 -10.73 -0.13 7.11
N ILE A 112 -9.43 -0.39 6.98
CA ILE A 112 -8.83 -1.03 5.79
C ILE A 112 -9.03 -2.55 5.87
N PHE A 113 -9.55 -3.14 4.81
CA PHE A 113 -9.87 -4.57 4.78
C PHE A 113 -9.34 -5.32 3.58
N ALA A 114 -8.83 -4.59 2.58
CA ALA A 114 -8.23 -5.18 1.40
C ALA A 114 -6.95 -4.41 1.06
N LEU A 115 -5.89 -5.15 0.77
CA LEU A 115 -4.56 -4.67 0.41
C LEU A 115 -4.06 -5.42 -0.82
N THR A 116 -3.87 -4.70 -1.91
CA THR A 116 -3.49 -5.24 -3.23
C THR A 116 -2.36 -4.41 -3.82
N LYS A 117 -1.71 -4.92 -4.88
CA LYS A 117 -0.67 -4.19 -5.61
C LYS A 117 -1.01 -4.07 -7.08
N LEU A 118 -0.78 -2.90 -7.64
CA LEU A 118 -0.99 -2.60 -9.05
C LEU A 118 -0.03 -1.47 -9.43
N ASP A 119 0.68 -1.59 -10.56
CA ASP A 119 1.42 -0.46 -11.12
C ASP A 119 0.41 0.44 -11.86
N VAL A 120 -0.21 1.34 -11.11
CA VAL A 120 -1.24 2.26 -11.60
C VAL A 120 -0.59 3.42 -12.36
N THR A 121 0.64 3.79 -11.98
CA THR A 121 1.41 4.85 -12.63
C THR A 121 2.04 4.47 -13.97
N GLY A 122 2.17 3.17 -14.23
CA GLY A 122 2.82 2.62 -15.43
C GLY A 122 4.35 2.80 -15.43
N ASN A 123 4.95 2.99 -14.26
CA ASN A 123 6.40 3.22 -14.12
C ASN A 123 7.19 1.91 -13.88
N GLY A 124 6.51 0.77 -13.73
CA GLY A 124 7.08 -0.54 -13.49
C GLY A 124 7.31 -0.90 -12.02
N ALA A 125 7.05 0.01 -11.08
CA ALA A 125 7.00 -0.27 -9.65
C ALA A 125 5.56 -0.57 -9.21
N ASP A 126 5.42 -1.47 -8.25
CA ASP A 126 4.11 -1.77 -7.68
C ASP A 126 3.66 -0.61 -6.78
N ASP A 127 2.49 -0.04 -7.05
CA ASP A 127 1.76 0.84 -6.14
C ASP A 127 0.89 -0.01 -5.19
N ILE A 128 0.74 0.45 -3.95
CA ILE A 128 -0.03 -0.19 -2.90
C ILE A 128 -1.45 0.35 -2.96
N VAL A 129 -2.42 -0.53 -3.16
CA VAL A 129 -3.84 -0.18 -3.25
C VAL A 129 -4.58 -0.77 -2.05
N ALA A 130 -5.04 0.10 -1.15
CA ALA A 130 -5.72 -0.27 0.08
C ALA A 130 -7.17 0.23 0.07
N CYS A 131 -8.13 -0.68 0.27
CA CYS A 131 -9.56 -0.36 0.27
C CYS A 131 -10.18 -0.50 1.67
N SER A 132 -11.07 0.43 2.00
CA SER A 132 -11.84 0.43 3.23
C SER A 132 -13.28 -0.04 3.03
N TRP A 133 -13.92 -0.45 4.13
CA TRP A 133 -15.33 -0.89 4.15
C TRP A 133 -16.32 0.19 3.68
N ASP A 134 -16.00 1.47 3.89
CA ASP A 134 -16.85 2.60 3.49
C ASP A 134 -16.58 3.11 2.06
N GLY A 135 -15.72 2.42 1.31
CA GLY A 135 -15.45 2.71 -0.10
C GLY A 135 -14.36 3.75 -0.36
N GLN A 136 -13.57 4.13 0.66
CA GLN A 136 -12.32 4.85 0.42
C GLN A 136 -11.28 3.87 -0.12
N THR A 137 -10.54 4.30 -1.14
CA THR A 137 -9.42 3.55 -1.70
C THR A 137 -8.21 4.45 -1.74
N TYR A 138 -7.13 4.00 -1.13
CA TYR A 138 -5.85 4.67 -1.08
C TYR A 138 -4.92 3.99 -2.07
N ILE A 139 -4.33 4.77 -2.97
CA ILE A 139 -3.28 4.33 -3.88
C ILE A 139 -2.01 5.04 -3.43
N LEU A 140 -1.01 4.27 -3.02
CA LEU A 140 0.24 4.78 -2.47
C LEU A 140 1.43 4.26 -3.27
N ASP A 141 2.34 5.15 -3.64
CA ASP A 141 3.64 4.70 -4.13
C ASP A 141 4.55 4.31 -2.96
N GLN A 142 5.73 3.78 -3.30
CA GLN A 142 6.73 3.41 -2.31
C GLN A 142 7.45 4.61 -1.69
N GLU A 143 7.24 5.82 -2.21
CA GLU A 143 7.76 7.09 -1.70
C GLU A 143 6.79 7.81 -0.75
N LYS A 144 5.67 7.16 -0.39
CA LYS A 144 4.61 7.68 0.50
C LYS A 144 3.75 8.77 -0.13
N ASN A 145 3.84 9.00 -1.44
CA ASN A 145 2.82 9.80 -2.11
C ASN A 145 1.52 9.01 -2.20
N SER A 146 0.38 9.70 -2.16
CA SER A 146 -0.91 9.01 -2.15
C SER A 146 -2.00 9.78 -2.88
N VAL A 147 -2.90 9.02 -3.50
CA VAL A 147 -4.17 9.50 -4.03
C VAL A 147 -5.29 8.72 -3.35
N ARG A 148 -6.40 9.40 -3.09
CA ARG A 148 -7.60 8.79 -2.52
C ARG A 148 -8.75 8.87 -3.50
N PHE A 149 -9.37 7.73 -3.75
CA PHE A 149 -10.61 7.60 -4.49
C PHE A 149 -11.74 7.21 -3.53
N ASN A 150 -12.96 7.69 -3.78
CA ASN A 150 -14.11 7.40 -2.93
C ASN A 150 -15.28 6.89 -3.78
N LEU A 151 -15.65 5.62 -3.59
CA LEU A 151 -16.79 4.98 -4.25
C LEU A 151 -18.14 5.55 -3.80
N ASN A 152 -18.20 6.13 -2.60
CA ASN A 152 -19.43 6.56 -1.91
C ASN A 152 -20.43 5.41 -1.68
N GLU A 153 -19.94 4.17 -1.59
CA GLU A 153 -20.74 2.98 -1.28
C GLU A 153 -19.92 1.99 -0.46
N ALA A 154 -20.57 1.29 0.47
CA ALA A 154 -19.90 0.29 1.29
C ALA A 154 -19.46 -0.91 0.45
N VAL A 155 -18.24 -1.39 0.70
CA VAL A 155 -17.55 -2.41 -0.09
C VAL A 155 -17.46 -3.70 0.71
N GLN A 156 -17.89 -4.79 0.09
CA GLN A 156 -17.86 -6.15 0.64
C GLN A 156 -16.60 -6.90 0.21
N ALA A 157 -16.16 -6.70 -1.03
CA ALA A 157 -14.91 -7.25 -1.55
C ALA A 157 -14.27 -6.25 -2.52
N PHE A 158 -12.95 -6.25 -2.57
CA PHE A 158 -12.18 -5.37 -3.41
C PHE A 158 -11.00 -6.14 -4.02
N GLU A 159 -10.72 -5.86 -5.29
CA GLU A 159 -9.51 -6.36 -5.96
C GLU A 159 -9.00 -5.31 -6.95
N SER A 160 -7.69 -5.30 -7.20
CA SER A 160 -7.10 -4.48 -8.26
C SER A 160 -6.19 -5.32 -9.16
N GLY A 161 -6.15 -4.99 -10.44
CA GLY A 161 -5.40 -5.80 -11.39
C GLY A 161 -5.45 -5.29 -12.82
N TYR A 162 -4.85 -6.08 -13.70
CA TYR A 162 -4.89 -5.86 -15.14
C TYR A 162 -5.94 -6.77 -15.75
N TYR A 163 -7.08 -6.22 -16.15
CA TYR A 163 -8.18 -6.97 -16.75
C TYR A 163 -8.56 -6.42 -18.13
N ASN A 164 -9.15 -7.28 -18.95
CA ASN A 164 -9.78 -6.91 -20.20
C ASN A 164 -10.94 -7.86 -20.52
N VAL A 165 -11.89 -7.36 -21.30
CA VAL A 165 -12.99 -8.16 -21.89
C VAL A 165 -12.67 -8.55 -23.34
N SER A 166 -11.81 -7.79 -24.03
CA SER A 166 -11.46 -8.02 -25.44
C SER A 166 -10.14 -8.78 -25.56
N LEU A 167 -10.10 -9.82 -26.38
CA LEU A 167 -8.87 -10.59 -26.64
C LEU A 167 -7.84 -9.81 -27.48
N ASP A 168 -8.29 -8.83 -28.26
CA ASP A 168 -7.44 -8.08 -29.20
C ASP A 168 -6.76 -6.85 -28.57
N LYS A 169 -7.00 -6.59 -27.28
CA LYS A 169 -6.52 -5.39 -26.58
C LYS A 169 -5.66 -5.80 -25.38
N PRO A 170 -4.66 -4.98 -25.00
CA PRO A 170 -3.90 -5.21 -23.78
C PRO A 170 -4.81 -5.11 -22.55
N ASN A 171 -4.38 -5.72 -21.44
CA ASN A 171 -5.07 -5.55 -20.17
C ASN A 171 -4.86 -4.14 -19.62
N GLU A 172 -5.92 -3.56 -19.08
CA GLU A 172 -5.90 -2.20 -18.51
C GLU A 172 -5.95 -2.27 -16.99
N THR A 173 -5.43 -1.23 -16.34
CA THR A 173 -5.53 -1.07 -14.89
C THR A 173 -6.98 -1.00 -14.47
N CYS A 174 -7.35 -1.78 -13.45
CA CYS A 174 -8.73 -1.90 -13.01
C CYS A 174 -8.85 -1.94 -11.49
N LEU A 175 -9.87 -1.26 -10.96
CA LEU A 175 -10.37 -1.42 -9.60
C LEU A 175 -11.72 -2.12 -9.66
N VAL A 176 -11.86 -3.23 -8.94
CA VAL A 176 -13.07 -4.04 -8.90
C VAL A 176 -13.66 -3.98 -7.50
N TYR A 177 -14.87 -3.45 -7.40
CA TYR A 177 -15.62 -3.34 -6.16
C TYR A 177 -16.82 -4.26 -6.20
N VAL A 178 -17.01 -5.06 -5.15
CA VAL A 178 -18.27 -5.75 -4.86
C VAL A 178 -18.91 -5.04 -3.69
N THR A 179 -20.12 -4.54 -3.86
CA THR A 179 -20.81 -3.75 -2.83
C THR A 179 -21.84 -4.58 -2.06
N PHE A 180 -22.21 -4.13 -0.86
CA PHE A 180 -23.30 -4.72 -0.06
C PHE A 180 -24.68 -4.64 -0.71
N LYS A 181 -24.81 -3.94 -1.85
CA LYS A 181 -26.04 -3.88 -2.64
C LYS A 181 -26.05 -4.89 -3.80
N ASN A 182 -25.18 -5.90 -3.74
CA ASN A 182 -24.99 -6.92 -4.79
C ASN A 182 -24.66 -6.31 -6.16
N LYS A 183 -23.84 -5.25 -6.18
CA LYS A 183 -23.32 -4.65 -7.41
C LYS A 183 -21.83 -4.93 -7.54
N ILE A 184 -21.41 -5.31 -8.75
CA ILE A 184 -20.00 -5.33 -9.14
C ILE A 184 -19.74 -4.07 -9.95
N ILE A 185 -18.82 -3.23 -9.49
CA ILE A 185 -18.46 -1.96 -10.12
C ILE A 185 -16.99 -2.06 -10.53
N ILE A 186 -16.72 -1.84 -11.81
CA ILE A 186 -15.37 -1.90 -12.37
C ILE A 186 -15.02 -0.50 -12.88
N PHE A 187 -13.96 0.07 -12.33
CA PHE A 187 -13.28 1.23 -12.91
C PHE A 187 -12.07 0.69 -13.68
N TYR A 188 -11.94 1.07 -14.95
CA TYR A 188 -10.88 0.62 -15.85
C TYR A 188 -10.18 1.82 -16.49
N ASP A 189 -8.99 1.61 -17.03
CA ASP A 189 -8.14 2.65 -17.63
C ASP A 189 -7.92 3.82 -16.64
N ILE A 190 -7.36 3.47 -15.48
CA ILE A 190 -7.16 4.43 -14.37
C ILE A 190 -6.02 5.39 -14.77
N PRO A 191 -6.30 6.68 -15.03
CA PRO A 191 -5.34 7.56 -15.69
C PRO A 191 -4.45 8.28 -14.67
N ILE A 192 -3.65 7.55 -13.91
CA ILE A 192 -2.67 8.14 -12.98
C ILE A 192 -1.29 8.07 -13.63
N LYS A 193 -0.67 9.22 -13.89
CA LYS A 193 0.68 9.27 -14.51
C LYS A 193 1.80 9.46 -13.50
N ASP A 194 1.51 10.20 -12.44
CA ASP A 194 2.47 10.55 -11.41
C ASP A 194 1.72 10.75 -10.09
N LEU A 195 2.22 10.15 -9.01
CA LEU A 195 1.68 10.31 -7.66
C LEU A 195 2.38 11.45 -6.90
N ASN A 196 3.49 11.99 -7.41
CA ASN A 196 4.32 12.98 -6.74
C ASN A 196 3.55 14.19 -6.21
N CYS A 197 3.37 14.24 -4.90
CA CYS A 197 2.72 15.33 -4.21
C CYS A 197 3.75 16.39 -3.81
N LYS A 198 4.02 17.34 -4.70
CA LYS A 198 4.91 18.47 -4.37
C LYS A 198 4.14 19.49 -3.55
N LYS A 199 4.73 19.91 -2.42
CA LYS A 199 4.27 21.08 -1.69
C LYS A 199 4.23 22.26 -2.67
N PHE A 200 3.08 22.93 -2.74
CA PHE A 200 2.99 24.14 -3.56
C PHE A 200 3.96 25.18 -3.02
N GLU A 201 5.00 25.46 -3.80
CA GLU A 201 5.91 26.56 -3.57
C GLU A 201 5.59 27.65 -4.58
N PRO A 202 5.20 28.86 -4.13
CA PRO A 202 4.87 29.95 -5.03
C PRO A 202 6.12 30.31 -5.82
N ASN A 203 5.98 30.43 -7.14
CA ASN A 203 7.10 30.73 -8.03
C ASN A 203 7.73 32.08 -7.62
N PHE A 204 9.03 32.05 -7.35
CA PHE A 204 9.79 33.19 -6.85
C PHE A 204 9.67 34.42 -7.79
N ASP A 205 9.80 34.23 -9.10
CA ASP A 205 9.72 35.32 -10.07
C ASP A 205 8.32 35.93 -10.13
N LYS A 206 7.28 35.10 -10.08
CA LYS A 206 5.89 35.59 -10.03
C LYS A 206 5.60 36.37 -8.75
N LEU A 207 6.18 35.97 -7.62
CA LEU A 207 6.07 36.73 -6.38
C LEU A 207 6.76 38.10 -6.46
N VAL A 208 7.95 38.14 -7.08
CA VAL A 208 8.67 39.40 -7.31
C VAL A 208 7.82 40.35 -8.17
N GLU A 209 7.19 39.86 -9.24
CA GLU A 209 6.29 40.67 -10.07
C GLU A 209 5.09 41.23 -9.31
N ILE A 210 4.48 40.45 -8.42
CA ILE A 210 3.34 40.90 -7.60
C ILE A 210 3.76 42.03 -6.65
N LEU A 211 4.93 41.92 -6.03
CA LEU A 211 5.45 42.97 -5.13
C LEU A 211 5.83 44.23 -5.90
N ILE A 212 6.41 44.10 -7.10
CA ILE A 212 6.66 45.24 -7.99
C ILE A 212 5.36 45.96 -8.35
N ARG A 213 4.28 45.23 -8.66
CA ARG A 213 2.96 45.83 -8.92
C ARG A 213 2.36 46.57 -7.72
N LYS A 214 2.77 46.22 -6.50
CA LYS A 214 2.39 46.90 -5.26
C LYS A 214 3.26 48.13 -4.96
N GLY A 215 4.25 48.44 -5.79
CA GLY A 215 5.09 49.64 -5.68
C GLY A 215 6.50 49.40 -5.13
N ASP A 216 6.89 48.15 -4.85
CA ASP A 216 8.26 47.83 -4.39
C ASP A 216 9.25 47.85 -5.56
N THR A 217 10.52 48.23 -5.31
CA THR A 217 11.58 48.03 -6.30
C THR A 217 11.95 46.55 -6.42
N ARG A 218 12.57 46.16 -7.55
CA ARG A 218 12.91 44.75 -7.82
C ARG A 218 13.86 44.15 -6.77
N GLU A 219 14.75 44.95 -6.20
CA GLU A 219 15.70 44.48 -5.18
C GLU A 219 15.02 44.32 -3.81
N GLU A 220 14.22 45.30 -3.39
CA GLU A 220 13.41 45.23 -2.17
C GLU A 220 12.43 44.06 -2.21
N ALA A 221 11.79 43.82 -3.35
CA ALA A 221 10.88 42.69 -3.54
C ALA A 221 11.59 41.33 -3.36
N LYS A 222 12.80 41.19 -3.91
CA LYS A 222 13.61 39.96 -3.74
C LYS A 222 14.03 39.75 -2.28
N GLU A 223 14.42 40.82 -1.61
CA GLU A 223 14.85 40.77 -0.22
C GLU A 223 13.68 40.46 0.73
N LYS A 224 12.51 41.07 0.51
CA LYS A 224 11.27 40.74 1.24
C LYS A 224 10.86 39.28 1.07
N ILE A 225 10.99 38.71 -0.13
CA ILE A 225 10.64 37.29 -0.36
C ILE A 225 11.64 36.35 0.32
N ARG A 226 12.94 36.67 0.27
CA ARG A 226 13.98 35.86 0.94
C ARG A 226 13.84 35.88 2.46
N ASN A 227 13.49 37.03 3.03
CA ASN A 227 13.32 37.22 4.46
C ASN A 227 11.87 37.00 4.93
N MET A 228 10.99 36.52 4.05
CA MET A 228 9.59 36.29 4.38
C MET A 228 9.45 35.22 5.46
N ASP A 229 8.71 35.53 6.51
CA ASP A 229 8.45 34.59 7.58
C ASP A 229 7.54 33.45 7.10
N LYS A 230 7.60 32.32 7.81
CA LYS A 230 6.82 31.12 7.45
C LYS A 230 5.31 31.35 7.48
N LYS A 231 4.83 32.28 8.32
CA LYS A 231 3.39 32.56 8.46
C LYS A 231 2.90 33.36 7.26
N THR A 232 3.57 34.47 6.90
CA THR A 232 3.19 35.23 5.70
C THR A 232 3.38 34.42 4.42
N LYS A 233 4.41 33.56 4.30
CA LYS A 233 4.53 32.64 3.15
C LYS A 233 3.32 31.69 3.06
N LYS A 234 2.77 31.23 4.19
CA LYS A 234 1.58 30.37 4.24
C LYS A 234 0.31 31.14 3.84
N GLU A 235 0.09 32.33 4.40
CA GLU A 235 -1.04 33.21 4.06
C GLU A 235 -1.03 33.57 2.57
N LEU A 236 0.15 33.82 2.01
CA LEU A 236 0.34 34.09 0.59
C LEU A 236 -0.01 32.87 -0.28
N VAL A 237 0.40 31.67 0.13
CA VAL A 237 0.03 30.42 -0.56
C VAL A 237 -1.48 30.19 -0.50
N GLU A 238 -2.11 30.43 0.65
CA GLU A 238 -3.56 30.33 0.80
C GLU A 238 -4.29 31.36 -0.08
N TYR A 239 -3.82 32.60 -0.13
CA TYR A 239 -4.35 33.61 -1.05
C TYR A 239 -4.19 33.20 -2.51
N LEU A 240 -3.03 32.68 -2.92
CA LEU A 240 -2.76 32.31 -4.31
C LEU A 240 -3.56 31.08 -4.77
N LEU A 241 -3.82 30.13 -3.87
CA LEU A 241 -4.56 28.91 -4.19
C LEU A 241 -6.07 29.08 -4.06
N TYR A 242 -6.53 29.86 -3.07
CA TYR A 242 -7.94 29.90 -2.68
C TYR A 242 -8.56 31.31 -2.76
N TYR A 243 -7.81 32.32 -3.20
CA TYR A 243 -8.24 33.72 -3.22
C TYR A 243 -8.73 34.25 -1.85
N VAL A 244 -8.26 33.64 -0.75
CA VAL A 244 -8.57 34.09 0.61
C VAL A 244 -7.72 35.33 0.90
N LYS A 245 -8.36 36.50 1.05
CA LYS A 245 -7.64 37.75 1.31
C LYS A 245 -6.78 37.61 2.58
N PRO A 246 -5.48 37.96 2.52
CA PRO A 246 -4.63 38.03 3.69
C PRO A 246 -5.05 39.15 4.64
#